data_AF-A0A2V9SSK4-F1
#
_entry.id   AF-A0A2V9SSK4-F1
#
_cell.length_a   1.000
_cell.length_b   1.000
_cell.length_c   1.000
_cell.angle_alpha   90.00
_cell.angle_beta   90.00
_cell.angle_gamma   90.00
#
_symmetry.space_group_name_H-M   'P 1'
#
loop_
_entity.id
_entity.type
_entity.pdbx_description
1 polymer ?
#
loop_
_entity_poly.entity_id
_entity_poly.type
_entity_poly.pdbx_seq_one_letter_code
_entity_poly.pdbx_strand_id
1 'polypeptide(L)'
;MKSGLPGTDIVPRRLAKAITELRGLQKLLLSGEGLDPRILTDFRDALNHVRNTAWSAQQYIASQATDQDPASVLCVLAGERVRVAYQLCHAIQSDLKSTDIKFQTGQLIQLYSAATALTDQLGNVVDKPE
;
A
#
# COMPACT_ATOMS: atom_id res chain seq x y z
N MET A 1 -40.47 8.24 13.76
CA MET A 1 -40.09 7.17 12.80
C MET A 1 -38.65 7.41 12.38
N LYS A 2 -37.73 6.48 12.67
CA LYS A 2 -36.32 6.54 12.26
C LYS A 2 -36.22 6.11 10.79
N SER A 3 -35.88 7.01 9.88
CA SER A 3 -35.43 6.66 8.53
C SER A 3 -33.91 6.69 8.49
N GLY A 4 -33.28 5.59 8.90
CA GLY A 4 -31.85 5.36 8.63
C GLY A 4 -31.71 4.84 7.20
N LEU A 5 -30.94 5.53 6.36
CA LEU A 5 -30.61 5.08 5.01
C LEU A 5 -29.98 3.66 5.06
N PRO A 6 -30.43 2.72 4.21
CA PRO A 6 -29.88 1.37 4.15
C PRO A 6 -28.45 1.40 3.59
N GLY A 7 -27.48 1.71 4.45
CA GLY A 7 -26.08 1.87 4.07
C GLY A 7 -25.16 2.24 5.24
N THR A 8 -25.68 2.97 6.23
CA THR A 8 -24.88 3.44 7.39
C THR A 8 -24.48 2.32 8.35
N ASP A 9 -25.27 1.24 8.48
CA ASP A 9 -24.94 0.09 9.34
C ASP A 9 -24.01 -0.95 8.69
N ILE A 10 -23.75 -0.84 7.38
CA ILE A 10 -22.91 -1.81 6.66
C ILE A 10 -21.43 -1.56 6.94
N VAL A 11 -21.01 -0.29 6.96
CA VAL A 11 -19.60 0.08 7.13
C VAL A 11 -19.07 -0.28 8.52
N PRO A 12 -19.73 0.08 9.64
CA PRO A 12 -19.26 -0.29 10.98
C PRO A 12 -19.20 -1.81 11.17
N ARG A 13 -20.19 -2.54 10.67
CA ARG A 13 -20.24 -4.01 10.77
C ARG A 13 -19.13 -4.68 9.96
N ARG A 14 -18.88 -4.22 8.73
CA ARG A 14 -17.77 -4.75 7.92
C ARG A 14 -16.41 -4.41 8.53
N LEU A 15 -16.25 -3.21 9.09
CA LEU A 15 -15.04 -2.80 9.77
C LEU A 15 -14.76 -3.66 11.01
N ALA A 16 -15.77 -3.90 11.85
CA ALA A 16 -15.65 -4.76 13.02
C ALA A 16 -15.23 -6.20 12.66
N LYS A 17 -15.81 -6.75 11.58
CA LYS A 17 -15.42 -8.07 11.05
C LYS A 17 -13.95 -8.07 10.59
N ALA A 18 -13.54 -7.10 9.78
CA ALA A 18 -12.18 -6.99 9.30
C ALA A 18 -11.16 -6.85 10.44
N ILE A 19 -11.45 -6.04 11.46
CA ILE A 19 -10.58 -5.88 12.64
C ILE A 19 -10.41 -7.21 13.37
N THR A 20 -11.49 -7.99 13.49
CA THR A 20 -11.45 -9.31 14.14
C THR A 20 -10.58 -10.29 13.36
N GLU A 21 -10.73 -10.33 12.04
CA GLU A 21 -9.92 -11.16 11.16
C GLU A 21 -8.43 -10.77 11.20
N LEU A 22 -8.11 -9.47 11.12
CA LEU A 22 -6.73 -8.97 11.18
C LEU A 22 -6.04 -9.32 12.52
N ARG A 23 -6.77 -9.22 13.65
CA ARG A 23 -6.25 -9.65 14.96
C ARG A 23 -6.04 -11.17 15.02
N GLY A 24 -6.91 -11.95 14.40
CA GLY A 24 -6.76 -13.40 14.26
C GLY A 24 -5.49 -13.77 13.49
N LEU A 25 -5.27 -13.12 12.33
CA LEU A 25 -4.07 -13.29 11.52
C LEU A 25 -2.80 -12.90 12.28
N GLN A 26 -2.81 -11.76 12.98
CA GLN A 26 -1.69 -11.33 13.82
C GLN A 26 -1.32 -12.41 14.84
N LYS A 27 -2.30 -13.01 15.52
CA LYS A 27 -2.05 -14.06 16.51
C LYS A 27 -1.39 -15.30 15.88
N LEU A 28 -1.86 -15.72 14.71
CA LEU A 28 -1.28 -16.85 13.98
C LEU A 28 0.16 -16.56 13.54
N LEU A 29 0.41 -15.36 13.01
CA LEU A 29 1.75 -14.94 12.57
C LEU A 29 2.75 -14.87 13.74
N LEU A 30 2.29 -14.52 14.94
CA LEU A 30 3.12 -14.49 16.15
C LEU A 30 3.34 -15.87 16.80
N SER A 31 2.50 -16.86 16.49
CA SER A 31 2.53 -18.19 17.13
C SER A 31 3.18 -19.27 16.25
N GLY A 32 3.48 -18.98 14.98
CA GLY A 32 3.96 -19.97 14.02
C GLY A 32 5.47 -20.22 14.11
N GLU A 33 5.86 -21.38 14.63
CA GLU A 33 7.20 -21.93 14.37
C GLU A 33 7.34 -22.28 12.88
N GLY A 34 8.45 -21.87 12.25
CA GLY A 34 8.72 -22.14 10.84
C GLY A 34 7.95 -21.25 9.84
N LEU A 35 7.36 -20.14 10.30
CA LEU A 35 6.72 -19.18 9.40
C LEU A 35 7.76 -18.48 8.52
N ASP A 36 7.53 -18.47 7.21
CA ASP A 36 8.35 -17.71 6.27
C ASP A 36 8.31 -16.20 6.59
N PRO A 37 9.47 -15.55 6.83
CA PRO A 37 9.55 -14.11 7.12
C PRO A 37 8.91 -13.20 6.06
N ARG A 38 8.78 -13.69 4.82
CA ARG A 38 8.12 -12.97 3.72
C ARG A 38 6.62 -12.77 4.01
N ILE A 39 5.96 -13.74 4.62
CA ILE A 39 4.53 -13.66 4.97
C ILE A 39 4.27 -12.54 5.99
N LEU A 40 5.16 -12.40 6.98
CA LEU A 40 5.11 -11.30 7.96
C LEU A 40 5.34 -9.93 7.30
N THR A 41 6.24 -9.87 6.33
CA THR A 41 6.51 -8.66 5.55
C THR A 41 5.30 -8.25 4.72
N ASP A 42 4.69 -9.19 4.00
CA ASP A 42 3.48 -8.96 3.19
C ASP A 42 2.30 -8.46 4.05
N PHE A 43 2.08 -9.09 5.20
CA PHE A 43 1.02 -8.69 6.13
C PHE A 43 1.22 -7.24 6.63
N ARG A 44 2.45 -6.91 7.03
CA ARG A 44 2.80 -5.55 7.49
C ARG A 44 2.62 -4.52 6.38
N ASP A 45 3.04 -4.83 5.16
CA ASP A 45 2.97 -3.90 4.04
C ASP A 45 1.53 -3.64 3.61
N ALA A 46 0.68 -4.68 3.60
CA ALA A 46 -0.76 -4.54 3.38
C ALA A 46 -1.43 -3.65 4.44
N LEU A 47 -1.14 -3.86 5.73
CA LEU A 47 -1.68 -3.03 6.82
C LEU A 47 -1.23 -1.58 6.72
N ASN A 48 0.05 -1.34 6.44
CA ASN A 48 0.58 0.01 6.25
C ASN A 48 -0.11 0.73 5.09
N HIS A 49 -0.36 0.04 3.98
CA HIS A 49 -1.07 0.61 2.84
C HIS A 49 -2.52 1.00 3.18
N VAL A 50 -3.26 0.13 3.88
CA VAL A 50 -4.64 0.42 4.33
C VAL A 50 -4.65 1.61 5.29
N ARG A 51 -3.75 1.64 6.28
CA ARG A 51 -3.63 2.74 7.23
C ARG A 51 -3.34 4.07 6.53
N ASN A 52 -2.37 4.09 5.63
CA ASN A 52 -1.94 5.32 4.97
C ASN A 52 -3.01 5.83 3.98
N THR A 53 -3.75 4.94 3.33
CA THR A 53 -4.92 5.30 2.49
C THR A 53 -6.03 5.90 3.36
N ALA A 54 -6.34 5.28 4.49
CA ALA A 54 -7.35 5.79 5.42
C ALA A 54 -6.95 7.17 5.99
N TRP A 55 -5.66 7.35 6.31
CA TRP A 55 -5.12 8.64 6.74
C TRP A 55 -5.25 9.70 5.64
N SER A 56 -4.86 9.37 4.39
CA SER A 56 -5.02 10.28 3.25
C SER A 56 -6.47 10.71 3.04
N ALA A 57 -7.41 9.76 3.15
CA ALA A 57 -8.84 10.04 3.05
C ALA A 57 -9.34 10.93 4.20
N GLN A 58 -8.86 10.70 5.43
CA GLN A 58 -9.17 11.56 6.58
C GLN A 58 -8.65 12.98 6.38
N GLN A 59 -7.42 13.12 5.89
CA GLN A 59 -6.82 14.42 5.58
C GLN A 59 -7.60 15.15 4.47
N TYR A 60 -8.06 14.44 3.44
CA TYR A 60 -8.94 15.02 2.41
C TYR A 60 -10.27 15.51 2.95
N ILE A 61 -10.90 14.73 3.83
CA ILE A 61 -12.14 15.16 4.47
C ILE A 61 -11.90 16.40 5.35
N ALA A 62 -10.76 16.44 6.08
CA ALA A 62 -10.39 17.58 6.90
C ALA A 62 -10.06 18.85 6.08
N SER A 63 -9.41 18.70 4.92
CA SER A 63 -9.11 19.81 3.99
C SER A 63 -10.32 20.29 3.21
N GLN A 64 -11.40 19.52 3.14
CA GLN A 64 -12.69 19.98 2.62
C GLN A 64 -13.45 20.81 3.66
N ALA A 65 -13.19 20.60 4.96
CA ALA A 65 -13.85 21.29 6.07
C ALA A 65 -13.14 22.59 6.48
N THR A 66 -11.87 22.71 6.14
CA THR A 66 -10.99 23.86 6.39
C THR A 66 -10.45 24.20 5.02
N ASP A 67 -10.63 25.41 4.49
CA ASP A 67 -10.33 25.88 3.11
C ASP A 67 -8.84 25.72 2.66
N GLN A 68 -8.28 24.54 2.87
CA GLN A 68 -6.90 24.12 2.69
C GLN A 68 -6.78 23.41 1.34
N ASP A 69 -5.72 23.77 0.61
CA ASP A 69 -5.51 23.40 -0.78
C ASP A 69 -5.64 21.87 -1.04
N PRO A 70 -6.58 21.44 -1.90
CA PRO A 70 -6.72 20.06 -2.37
C PRO A 70 -5.43 19.46 -2.97
N ALA A 71 -4.47 20.30 -3.39
CA ALA A 71 -3.14 19.86 -3.82
C ALA A 71 -2.43 19.00 -2.76
N SER A 72 -2.71 19.22 -1.47
CA SER A 72 -2.08 18.49 -0.35
C SER A 72 -2.36 16.98 -0.36
N VAL A 73 -3.57 16.56 -0.73
CA VAL A 73 -3.96 15.14 -0.72
C VAL A 73 -3.37 14.37 -1.90
N LEU A 74 -3.33 15.01 -3.07
CA LEU A 74 -2.69 14.44 -4.26
C LEU A 74 -1.20 14.19 -4.03
N CYS A 75 -0.52 15.11 -3.33
CA CYS A 75 0.88 14.93 -2.91
C CYS A 75 1.04 13.76 -1.94
N VAL A 76 0.17 13.61 -0.93
CA VAL A 76 0.22 12.47 0.01
C VAL A 76 0.02 11.15 -0.74
N LEU A 77 -0.98 11.06 -1.62
CA LEU A 77 -1.24 9.86 -2.41
C LEU A 77 -0.09 9.54 -3.38
N ALA A 78 0.55 10.56 -3.95
CA ALA A 78 1.74 10.39 -4.79
C ALA A 78 2.92 9.84 -3.97
N GLY A 79 3.19 10.40 -2.78
CA GLY A 79 4.21 9.88 -1.87
C GLY A 79 3.98 8.42 -1.48
N GLU A 80 2.72 8.02 -1.27
CA GLU A 80 2.39 6.62 -0.99
C GLU A 80 2.65 5.69 -2.17
N ARG A 81 2.34 6.12 -3.41
CA ARG A 81 2.68 5.32 -4.60
C ARG A 81 4.19 5.10 -4.70
N VAL A 82 4.99 6.13 -4.42
CA VAL A 82 6.45 6.02 -4.39
C VAL A 82 6.90 5.03 -3.32
N ARG A 83 6.37 5.13 -2.10
CA ARG A 83 6.70 4.22 -1.00
C ARG A 83 6.36 2.76 -1.32
N VAL A 84 5.18 2.50 -1.86
CA VAL A 84 4.74 1.14 -2.25
C VAL A 84 5.60 0.61 -3.39
N ALA A 85 5.89 1.43 -4.40
CA ALA A 85 6.78 1.04 -5.50
C ALA A 85 8.18 0.65 -4.98
N TYR A 86 8.74 1.43 -4.06
CA TYR A 86 10.03 1.13 -3.43
C TYR A 86 10.03 -0.24 -2.71
N GLN A 87 9.01 -0.52 -1.89
CA GLN A 87 8.88 -1.80 -1.20
C GLN A 87 8.74 -2.97 -2.18
N LEU A 88 7.90 -2.81 -3.20
CA LEU A 88 7.66 -3.84 -4.20
C LEU A 88 8.92 -4.13 -5.03
N CYS A 89 9.68 -3.10 -5.41
CA CYS A 89 10.97 -3.27 -6.05
C CYS A 89 11.94 -4.11 -5.21
N HIS A 90 12.00 -3.90 -3.89
CA HIS A 90 12.83 -4.70 -3.01
C HIS A 90 12.37 -6.16 -2.90
N ALA A 91 11.06 -6.40 -2.81
CA ALA A 91 10.51 -7.75 -2.81
C ALA A 91 10.86 -8.49 -4.11
N ILE A 92 10.65 -7.85 -5.27
CA ILE A 92 10.98 -8.43 -6.58
C ILE A 92 12.48 -8.69 -6.70
N GLN A 93 13.34 -7.79 -6.21
CA GLN A 93 14.80 -8.01 -6.19
C GLN A 93 15.19 -9.22 -5.33
N SER A 94 14.51 -9.45 -4.20
CA SER A 94 14.71 -10.64 -3.38
C SER A 94 14.29 -11.89 -4.13
N ASP A 95 13.13 -11.84 -4.77
CA ASP A 95 12.57 -12.98 -5.50
C ASP A 95 13.40 -13.35 -6.74
N LEU A 96 13.96 -12.36 -7.45
CA LEU A 96 14.88 -12.59 -8.58
C LEU A 96 16.17 -13.32 -8.17
N LYS A 97 16.56 -13.24 -6.90
CA LYS A 97 17.72 -13.97 -6.34
C LYS A 97 17.35 -15.37 -5.83
N SER A 98 16.05 -15.65 -5.70
CA SER A 98 15.56 -16.95 -5.22
C SER A 98 15.61 -17.99 -6.32
N THR A 99 16.11 -19.19 -6.01
CA THR A 99 16.09 -20.34 -6.92
C THR A 99 14.72 -21.01 -7.01
N ASP A 100 13.83 -20.72 -6.07
CA ASP A 100 12.53 -21.39 -5.94
C ASP A 100 11.41 -20.64 -6.67
N ILE A 101 11.68 -19.41 -7.13
CA ILE A 101 10.70 -18.56 -7.80
C ILE A 101 10.99 -18.55 -9.30
N LYS A 102 9.99 -19.00 -10.08
CA LYS A 102 10.05 -18.97 -11.55
C LYS A 102 9.20 -17.84 -12.08
N PHE A 103 9.86 -16.83 -12.64
CA PHE A 103 9.19 -15.74 -13.33
C PHE A 103 8.86 -16.09 -14.77
N GLN A 104 7.77 -15.52 -15.28
CA GLN A 104 7.53 -15.49 -16.71
C GLN A 104 8.39 -14.39 -17.34
N THR A 105 9.23 -14.76 -18.33
CA THR A 105 10.16 -13.82 -18.99
C THR A 105 9.45 -12.59 -19.55
N GLY A 106 8.25 -12.73 -20.11
CA GLY A 106 7.48 -11.61 -20.65
C GLY A 106 7.11 -10.55 -19.61
N GLN A 107 6.74 -10.98 -18.39
CA GLN A 107 6.41 -10.06 -17.29
C GLN A 107 7.65 -9.29 -16.82
N LEU A 108 8.82 -9.95 -16.79
CA LEU A 108 10.08 -9.30 -16.45
C LEU A 108 10.50 -8.26 -17.49
N ILE A 109 10.29 -8.53 -18.79
CA ILE A 109 10.57 -7.56 -19.86
C ILE A 109 9.67 -6.32 -19.72
N GLN A 110 8.38 -6.51 -19.43
CA GLN A 110 7.44 -5.40 -19.22
C GLN A 110 7.85 -4.55 -18.02
N LEU A 111 8.17 -5.20 -16.89
CA LEU A 111 8.63 -4.51 -15.69
C LEU A 111 9.95 -3.76 -15.94
N TYR A 112 10.91 -4.39 -16.61
CA TYR A 112 12.19 -3.77 -16.96
C TYR A 112 11.99 -2.50 -17.79
N SER A 113 11.16 -2.57 -18.83
CA SER A 113 10.85 -1.41 -19.68
C SER A 113 10.22 -0.26 -18.88
N ALA A 114 9.23 -0.57 -18.03
CA ALA A 114 8.58 0.43 -17.18
C ALA A 114 9.54 1.04 -16.14
N ALA A 115 10.40 0.22 -15.53
CA ALA A 115 11.37 0.67 -14.54
C ALA A 115 12.44 1.58 -15.15
N THR A 116 12.91 1.27 -16.37
CA THR A 116 13.86 2.13 -17.10
C THR A 116 13.23 3.50 -17.40
N ALA A 117 12.02 3.53 -17.96
CA ALA A 117 11.32 4.78 -18.24
C ALA A 117 11.08 5.62 -16.97
N LEU A 118 10.73 4.97 -15.85
CA LEU A 118 10.56 5.65 -14.57
C LEU A 118 11.91 6.17 -14.03
N THR A 119 12.99 5.41 -14.19
CA THR A 119 14.35 5.82 -13.77
C THR A 119 14.79 7.07 -14.53
N ASP A 120 14.57 7.12 -15.84
CA ASP A 120 14.87 8.30 -16.65
C ASP A 120 14.09 9.54 -16.18
N GLN A 121 12.80 9.36 -15.86
CA GLN A 121 11.97 10.43 -15.33
C GLN A 121 12.42 10.89 -13.94
N LEU A 122 12.80 9.95 -13.07
CA LEU A 122 13.30 10.25 -11.72
C LEU A 122 14.64 11.00 -11.75
N GLY A 123 15.56 10.64 -12.66
CA GLY A 123 16.83 11.36 -12.83
C GLY A 123 16.59 12.86 -13.08
N ASN A 124 15.65 13.19 -13.96
CA ASN A 124 15.29 14.59 -14.24
C ASN A 124 14.69 15.36 -13.04
N VAL A 125 14.16 14.66 -12.04
CA VAL A 125 13.56 15.24 -10.83
C VAL A 125 14.60 15.34 -9.71
N VAL A 126 15.43 14.32 -9.52
CA VAL A 126 16.43 14.23 -8.45
C VAL A 126 17.67 15.08 -8.76
N ASP A 127 18.05 15.21 -10.03
CA ASP A 127 19.23 15.98 -10.44
C ASP A 127 18.96 17.48 -10.60
N LYS A 128 17.74 17.94 -10.29
CA LYS A 128 17.45 19.38 -10.21
C LYS A 128 17.96 19.94 -8.87
N PRO A 129 18.84 20.97 -8.86
CA PRO A 129 19.13 21.70 -7.64
C PRO A 129 17.87 22.46 -7.18
N GLU A 130 17.64 22.47 -5.86
CA GLU A 130 16.63 23.34 -5.21
C GLU A 130 16.90 24.83 -5.48
#